data_AF-A0A818M009-F1
#
_entry.id   AF-A0A818M009-F1
#
_cell.length_a   1.000
_cell.length_b   1.000
_cell.length_c   1.000
_cell.angle_alpha   90.00
_cell.angle_beta   90.00
_cell.angle_gamma   90.00
#
_symmetry.space_group_name_H-M   'P 1'
#
loop_
_entity.id
_entity.type
_entity.pdbx_description
1 polymer ?
#
loop_
_entity_poly.entity_id
_entity_poly.type
_entity_poly.pdbx_seq_one_letter_code
_entity_poly.pdbx_strand_id
1 'polypeptide(L)'
;MKSSFRPPQNGQTTEEVNCVPHYDPGLLSISILSTHEGLQLKNMTNNEWVHGPLEPNIGVIWLGEAASQITQNRLKPGIHRVVYPQESKPRLTLWYELCTIEQLKNISADKKDELMANGTVTFKNLPGSAPITVLAGEKKLDFLKRVEMAAVGKLIGHGIEERLPKILIVAHYDALGIANGLIQGADSNASGVLILLKLIRLFSKLYAKQTTRAKYNLHFLFAAGGKLNYQGSKKWIDDYHDQKHQQQLPNDVDVVVCLDSLGQSNELYMHVSKPPKETQAAGILRELLTELSEKSTYGSLNFEQIHKKILKTSDFVAWEHEKYSWSKLPGFTLSHLNSSKSCSHSSISDMRNDIQLESIERYYQYISDALIRLIFNKTDINLSIVDQTYLLSNQQSDYDQITFTKQWLTFLTNYSRSPSLLTKTHPVVVALEQYAHRYLTNVVKTTIRPNKKDPEFVFFDGDDDQGRQLYVYRIKPAIFDLVLAIFIAAYLGIIYMIAANWSMIINILLRYKPLTNTFLSSSSQYGGYKRKIN
;
A
#
# COMPACT_ATOMS: atom_id res chain seq x y z
N MET A 1 -35.92 -14.67 -24.96
CA MET A 1 -35.16 -15.13 -26.14
C MET A 1 -33.92 -14.26 -26.29
N LYS A 2 -32.76 -14.71 -25.81
CA LYS A 2 -31.45 -14.12 -26.14
C LYS A 2 -30.88 -15.00 -27.25
N SER A 3 -30.64 -14.43 -28.43
CA SER A 3 -30.06 -15.17 -29.55
C SER A 3 -28.71 -15.74 -29.13
N SER A 4 -28.48 -17.00 -29.49
CA SER A 4 -27.23 -17.73 -29.27
C SER A 4 -26.14 -17.17 -30.18
N PHE A 5 -25.50 -16.10 -29.77
CA PHE A 5 -24.36 -15.54 -30.47
C PHE A 5 -23.12 -16.39 -30.19
N ARG A 6 -22.55 -17.03 -31.22
CA ARG A 6 -21.28 -17.76 -31.15
C ARG A 6 -20.18 -16.85 -31.69
N PRO A 7 -19.11 -16.56 -30.91
CA PRO A 7 -17.99 -15.79 -31.43
C PRO A 7 -17.27 -16.58 -32.55
N PRO A 8 -16.87 -15.91 -33.64
CA PRO A 8 -16.22 -16.52 -34.78
C PRO A 8 -14.80 -17.02 -34.45
N GLN A 9 -14.42 -18.16 -35.04
CA GLN A 9 -13.13 -18.82 -34.77
C GLN A 9 -11.92 -18.13 -35.42
N ASN A 10 -12.17 -17.26 -36.41
CA ASN A 10 -11.15 -16.48 -37.10
C ASN A 10 -11.71 -15.08 -37.40
N GLY A 11 -11.04 -14.03 -36.93
CA GLY A 11 -11.45 -12.64 -37.15
C GLY A 11 -11.53 -12.21 -38.62
N GLN A 12 -10.94 -12.96 -39.56
CA GLN A 12 -11.08 -12.71 -41.00
C GLN A 12 -12.47 -13.11 -41.57
N THR A 13 -13.23 -13.92 -40.85
CA THR A 13 -14.50 -14.51 -41.34
C THR A 13 -15.75 -13.71 -40.95
N THR A 14 -15.60 -12.61 -40.20
CA THR A 14 -16.71 -11.84 -39.63
C THR A 14 -16.33 -10.38 -39.38
N GLU A 15 -17.25 -9.45 -39.62
CA GLU A 15 -17.10 -8.03 -39.26
C GLU A 15 -17.45 -7.73 -37.78
N GLU A 16 -17.91 -8.74 -37.04
CA GLU A 16 -18.32 -8.61 -35.64
C GLU A 16 -17.12 -8.50 -34.70
N VAL A 17 -17.28 -7.69 -33.65
CA VAL A 17 -16.23 -7.41 -32.66
C VAL A 17 -16.59 -8.01 -31.31
N ASN A 18 -15.57 -8.47 -30.57
CA ASN A 18 -15.71 -9.05 -29.23
C ASN A 18 -16.17 -7.99 -28.21
N CYS A 19 -15.65 -6.78 -28.35
CA CYS A 19 -16.14 -5.61 -27.63
C CYS A 19 -16.46 -4.50 -28.62
N VAL A 20 -17.70 -4.03 -28.60
CA VAL A 20 -18.19 -2.97 -29.49
C VAL A 20 -17.45 -1.65 -29.24
N PRO A 21 -17.35 -0.77 -30.25
CA PRO A 21 -16.76 0.55 -30.08
C PRO A 21 -17.41 1.31 -28.94
N HIS A 22 -16.64 1.65 -27.92
CA HIS A 22 -17.07 2.45 -26.78
C HIS A 22 -15.90 3.27 -26.23
N TYR A 23 -16.20 4.15 -25.28
CA TYR A 23 -15.22 4.87 -24.48
C TYR A 23 -15.44 4.52 -23.01
N ASP A 24 -14.37 4.61 -22.22
CA ASP A 24 -14.44 4.29 -20.80
C ASP A 24 -15.00 5.47 -20.01
N PRO A 25 -15.83 5.22 -18.99
CA PRO A 25 -16.43 6.29 -18.19
C PRO A 25 -15.43 7.03 -17.28
N GLY A 26 -14.30 6.40 -16.93
CA GLY A 26 -13.28 6.95 -16.02
C GLY A 26 -12.47 8.12 -16.57
N LEU A 27 -11.41 8.50 -15.85
CA LEU A 27 -10.52 9.60 -16.23
C LEU A 27 -9.59 9.20 -17.38
N LEU A 28 -8.93 8.05 -17.21
CA LEU A 28 -8.05 7.47 -18.22
C LEU A 28 -8.01 5.96 -18.05
N SER A 29 -7.73 5.27 -19.15
CA SER A 29 -7.53 3.83 -19.19
C SER A 29 -6.12 3.51 -19.63
N ILE A 30 -5.56 2.48 -19.02
CA ILE A 30 -4.23 1.96 -19.29
C ILE A 30 -4.37 0.50 -19.69
N SER A 31 -3.86 0.16 -20.87
CA SER A 31 -3.70 -1.22 -21.33
C SER A 31 -2.22 -1.54 -21.47
N ILE A 32 -1.76 -2.59 -20.78
CA ILE A 32 -0.39 -3.09 -20.87
C ILE A 32 -0.39 -4.61 -21.09
N LEU A 33 0.76 -5.14 -21.52
CA LEU A 33 1.02 -6.58 -21.64
C LEU A 33 0.02 -7.31 -22.56
N SER A 34 -0.30 -6.72 -23.73
CA SER A 34 -1.14 -7.40 -24.71
C SER A 34 -0.34 -8.46 -25.46
N THR A 35 -0.49 -9.71 -25.07
CA THR A 35 0.26 -10.85 -25.66
C THR A 35 -0.12 -11.19 -27.11
N HIS A 36 -1.32 -10.79 -27.55
CA HIS A 36 -1.86 -11.06 -28.88
C HIS A 36 -2.72 -9.89 -29.37
N GLU A 37 -2.97 -9.84 -30.68
CA GLU A 37 -3.81 -8.84 -31.34
C GLU A 37 -5.27 -8.88 -30.87
N GLY A 38 -5.94 -7.74 -30.98
CA GLY A 38 -7.36 -7.62 -30.69
C GLY A 38 -7.76 -6.20 -30.30
N LEU A 39 -6.97 -5.52 -29.46
CA LEU A 39 -7.25 -4.12 -29.13
C LEU A 39 -7.06 -3.25 -30.37
N GLN A 40 -8.09 -2.47 -30.71
CA GLN A 40 -8.02 -1.43 -31.72
C GLN A 40 -8.52 -0.11 -31.13
N LEU A 41 -7.83 0.97 -31.49
CA LEU A 41 -8.13 2.33 -31.07
C LEU A 41 -8.55 3.13 -32.30
N LYS A 42 -9.57 3.96 -32.15
CA LYS A 42 -10.05 4.80 -33.24
C LYS A 42 -9.20 6.07 -33.31
N ASN A 43 -8.54 6.29 -34.45
CA ASN A 43 -7.96 7.58 -34.75
C ASN A 43 -9.08 8.55 -35.17
N MET A 44 -9.29 9.59 -34.35
CA MET A 44 -10.41 10.51 -34.52
C MET A 44 -10.20 11.52 -35.66
N THR A 45 -8.98 11.67 -36.17
CA THR A 45 -8.66 12.64 -37.24
C THR A 45 -8.98 12.08 -38.63
N ASN A 46 -8.67 10.80 -38.85
CA ASN A 46 -8.89 10.12 -40.14
C ASN A 46 -9.98 9.04 -40.07
N ASN A 47 -10.59 8.81 -38.90
CA ASN A 47 -11.62 7.80 -38.64
C ASN A 47 -11.16 6.34 -38.84
N GLU A 48 -9.85 6.09 -38.88
CA GLU A 48 -9.27 4.76 -39.07
C GLU A 48 -9.07 4.02 -37.73
N TRP A 49 -9.07 2.69 -37.78
CA TRP A 49 -8.78 1.85 -36.62
C TRP A 49 -7.30 1.44 -36.61
N VAL A 50 -6.61 1.77 -35.52
CA VAL A 50 -5.19 1.47 -35.31
C VAL A 50 -5.06 0.31 -34.34
N HIS A 51 -4.22 -0.67 -34.66
CA HIS A 51 -3.95 -1.81 -33.78
C HIS A 51 -3.12 -1.37 -32.56
N GLY A 52 -3.49 -1.88 -31.39
CA GLY A 52 -2.70 -1.71 -30.17
C GLY A 52 -1.35 -2.44 -30.26
N PRO A 53 -0.32 -1.95 -29.54
CA PRO A 53 1.00 -2.56 -29.50
C PRO A 53 0.95 -3.96 -28.86
N LEU A 54 1.77 -4.87 -29.39
CA LEU A 54 1.91 -6.26 -28.92
C LEU A 54 3.16 -6.49 -28.07
N GLU A 55 4.00 -5.46 -27.95
CA GLU A 55 5.27 -5.57 -27.23
C GLU A 55 5.03 -5.49 -25.71
N PRO A 56 5.66 -6.37 -24.91
CA PRO A 56 5.46 -6.41 -23.46
C PRO A 56 5.92 -5.11 -22.76
N ASN A 57 6.80 -4.34 -23.40
CA ASN A 57 7.36 -3.10 -22.86
C ASN A 57 6.58 -1.84 -23.29
N ILE A 58 5.55 -1.98 -24.12
CA ILE A 58 4.77 -0.86 -24.64
C ILE A 58 3.34 -0.93 -24.10
N GLY A 59 2.92 0.15 -23.44
CA GLY A 59 1.55 0.35 -22.97
C GLY A 59 0.82 1.39 -23.80
N VAL A 60 -0.51 1.31 -23.82
CA VAL A 60 -1.37 2.37 -24.35
C VAL A 60 -2.11 3.02 -23.21
N ILE A 61 -2.14 4.35 -23.23
CA ILE A 61 -2.97 5.17 -22.36
C ILE A 61 -3.95 5.95 -23.24
N TRP A 62 -5.24 5.93 -22.90
CA TRP A 62 -6.24 6.79 -23.53
C TRP A 62 -7.15 7.44 -22.49
N LEU A 63 -7.77 8.56 -22.87
CA LEU A 63 -8.66 9.32 -22.00
C LEU A 63 -10.05 8.69 -21.97
N GLY A 64 -10.66 8.68 -20.80
CA GLY A 64 -12.07 8.32 -20.64
C GLY A 64 -13.00 9.54 -20.70
N GLU A 65 -14.30 9.31 -20.56
CA GLU A 65 -15.36 10.30 -20.64
C GLU A 65 -15.20 11.39 -19.58
N ALA A 66 -14.84 11.02 -18.35
CA ALA A 66 -14.70 11.99 -17.27
C ALA A 66 -13.61 13.03 -17.56
N ALA A 67 -12.53 12.66 -18.26
CA ALA A 67 -11.53 13.64 -18.69
C ALA A 67 -12.10 14.64 -19.71
N SER A 68 -13.04 14.21 -20.55
CA SER A 68 -13.74 15.09 -21.48
C SER A 68 -14.64 16.07 -20.76
N GLN A 69 -15.41 15.58 -19.79
CA GLN A 69 -16.30 16.41 -18.97
C GLN A 69 -15.51 17.47 -18.17
N ILE A 70 -14.42 17.07 -17.50
CA ILE A 70 -13.57 17.98 -16.71
C ILE A 70 -12.93 19.06 -17.59
N THR A 71 -12.58 18.71 -18.83
CA THR A 71 -11.93 19.65 -19.76
C THR A 71 -12.91 20.41 -20.66
N GLN A 72 -14.22 20.36 -20.36
CA GLN A 72 -15.27 21.00 -21.18
C GLN A 72 -15.18 20.60 -22.67
N ASN A 73 -15.04 19.30 -22.93
CA ASN A 73 -14.87 18.71 -24.26
C ASN A 73 -13.61 19.14 -25.03
N ARG A 74 -12.64 19.81 -24.39
CA ARG A 74 -11.36 20.14 -25.03
C ARG A 74 -10.54 18.90 -25.35
N LEU A 75 -10.55 17.90 -24.46
CA LEU A 75 -9.98 16.59 -24.71
C LEU A 75 -11.11 15.59 -24.98
N LYS A 76 -11.02 14.86 -26.10
CA LYS A 76 -12.02 13.86 -26.46
C LYS A 76 -11.62 12.50 -25.88
N PRO A 77 -12.59 11.67 -25.46
CA PRO A 77 -12.29 10.33 -24.99
C PRO A 77 -11.77 9.45 -26.13
N GLY A 78 -10.88 8.53 -25.80
CA GLY A 78 -10.41 7.51 -26.71
C GLY A 78 -11.50 6.47 -26.94
N ILE A 79 -11.86 6.25 -28.20
CA ILE A 79 -12.79 5.17 -28.56
C ILE A 79 -11.96 3.94 -28.87
N HIS A 80 -12.31 2.82 -28.25
CA HIS A 80 -11.63 1.56 -28.45
C HIS A 80 -12.62 0.42 -28.69
N ARG A 81 -12.12 -0.66 -29.28
CA ARG A 81 -12.85 -1.90 -29.51
C ARG A 81 -11.91 -3.08 -29.38
N VAL A 82 -12.48 -4.27 -29.17
CA VAL A 82 -11.70 -5.52 -29.18
C VAL A 82 -12.21 -6.38 -30.31
N VAL A 83 -11.36 -6.62 -31.31
CA VAL A 83 -11.64 -7.51 -32.45
C VAL A 83 -11.23 -8.93 -32.10
N TYR A 84 -11.87 -9.91 -32.71
CA TYR A 84 -11.41 -11.30 -32.61
C TYR A 84 -10.05 -11.45 -33.30
N PRO A 85 -9.08 -12.16 -32.66
CA PRO A 85 -7.78 -12.39 -33.27
C PRO A 85 -7.91 -13.27 -34.52
N GLN A 86 -6.96 -13.12 -35.46
CA GLN A 86 -6.90 -13.98 -36.65
C GLN A 86 -6.48 -15.40 -36.30
N GLU A 87 -5.67 -15.57 -35.24
CA GLU A 87 -5.28 -16.88 -34.68
C GLU A 87 -6.04 -17.20 -33.38
N SER A 88 -6.46 -18.46 -33.22
CA SER A 88 -7.17 -18.95 -32.02
C SER A 88 -6.24 -19.15 -30.81
N LYS A 89 -5.47 -18.12 -30.44
CA LYS A 89 -4.58 -18.13 -29.27
C LYS A 89 -5.19 -17.31 -28.12
N PRO A 90 -5.01 -17.75 -26.87
CA PRO A 90 -5.49 -16.99 -25.71
C PRO A 90 -4.73 -15.66 -25.59
N ARG A 91 -5.47 -14.55 -25.55
CA ARG A 91 -4.94 -13.21 -25.34
C ARG A 91 -4.98 -12.86 -23.85
N LEU A 92 -3.81 -12.70 -23.24
CA LEU A 92 -3.64 -12.01 -21.97
C LEU A 92 -3.43 -10.51 -22.24
N THR A 93 -4.12 -9.67 -21.49
CA THR A 93 -3.94 -8.22 -21.45
C THR A 93 -4.27 -7.74 -20.04
N LEU A 94 -3.52 -6.77 -19.52
CA LEU A 94 -3.85 -6.12 -18.26
C LEU A 94 -4.49 -4.77 -18.57
N TRP A 95 -5.68 -4.55 -18.01
CA TRP A 95 -6.42 -3.30 -18.19
C TRP A 95 -6.70 -2.68 -16.82
N TYR A 96 -6.34 -1.41 -16.69
CA TYR A 96 -6.63 -0.59 -15.52
C TYR A 96 -7.34 0.69 -15.94
N GLU A 97 -8.53 0.93 -15.38
CA GLU A 97 -9.28 2.18 -15.53
C GLU A 97 -9.11 3.03 -14.26
N LEU A 98 -8.70 4.28 -14.44
CA LEU A 98 -8.64 5.25 -13.35
C LEU A 98 -10.01 5.90 -13.17
N CYS A 99 -10.86 5.27 -12.36
CA CYS A 99 -12.23 5.74 -12.10
C CYS A 99 -12.26 7.08 -11.34
N THR A 100 -13.32 7.87 -11.56
CA THR A 100 -13.55 9.09 -10.77
C THR A 100 -14.23 8.80 -9.42
N ILE A 101 -14.11 9.75 -8.49
CA ILE A 101 -14.78 9.68 -7.18
C ILE A 101 -16.30 9.58 -7.35
N GLU A 102 -16.87 10.22 -8.37
CA GLU A 102 -18.30 10.21 -8.66
C GLU A 102 -18.79 8.85 -9.18
N GLN A 103 -18.04 8.24 -10.11
CA GLN A 103 -18.28 6.89 -10.62
C GLN A 103 -18.22 5.84 -9.49
N LEU A 104 -17.26 5.97 -8.57
CA LEU A 104 -17.17 5.12 -7.39
C LEU A 104 -18.31 5.37 -6.39
N LYS A 105 -18.75 6.62 -6.20
CA LYS A 105 -19.89 6.95 -5.32
C LYS A 105 -21.17 6.27 -5.80
N ASN A 106 -21.41 6.22 -7.10
CA ASN A 106 -22.58 5.57 -7.69
C ASN A 106 -22.57 4.04 -7.49
N ILE A 107 -21.39 3.41 -7.49
CA ILE A 107 -21.23 1.97 -7.24
C ILE A 107 -21.33 1.62 -5.75
N SER A 108 -20.89 2.53 -4.87
CA SER A 108 -20.78 2.30 -3.42
C SER A 108 -21.95 2.85 -2.60
N ALA A 109 -22.93 3.52 -3.23
CA ALA A 109 -24.11 4.05 -2.56
C ALA A 109 -24.97 2.96 -1.87
N ASP A 110 -24.91 1.71 -2.33
CA ASP A 110 -25.77 0.63 -1.82
C ASP A 110 -25.37 0.06 -0.44
N LYS A 111 -24.20 0.39 0.14
CA LYS A 111 -23.71 -0.28 1.38
C LYS A 111 -23.01 0.60 2.43
N LYS A 112 -23.00 1.93 2.27
CA LYS A 112 -22.21 2.84 3.12
C LYS A 112 -22.74 3.08 4.54
N ASP A 113 -24.05 2.93 4.74
CA ASP A 113 -24.73 3.31 6.00
C ASP A 113 -25.08 2.13 6.92
N GLU A 114 -24.54 0.94 6.65
CA GLU A 114 -24.78 -0.24 7.49
C GLU A 114 -24.07 -0.08 8.86
N LEU A 115 -24.84 -0.13 9.94
CA LEU A 115 -24.33 -0.09 11.32
C LEU A 115 -23.71 -1.44 11.69
N MET A 116 -22.58 -1.42 12.40
CA MET A 116 -22.00 -2.64 12.95
C MET A 116 -22.90 -3.18 14.06
N ALA A 117 -23.09 -4.51 14.10
CA ALA A 117 -23.78 -5.15 15.20
C ALA A 117 -22.99 -4.95 16.51
N ASN A 118 -23.67 -4.51 17.57
CA ASN A 118 -23.05 -4.30 18.88
C ASN A 118 -22.45 -5.62 19.41
N GLY A 119 -21.17 -5.61 19.78
CA GLY A 119 -20.48 -6.78 20.31
C GLY A 119 -18.99 -6.83 19.95
N THR A 120 -18.43 -8.02 19.94
CA THR A 120 -17.06 -8.30 19.51
C THR A 120 -17.05 -9.03 18.17
N VAL A 121 -16.31 -8.51 17.19
CA VAL A 121 -16.10 -9.19 15.91
C VAL A 121 -14.93 -10.17 16.09
N THR A 122 -15.24 -11.46 15.96
CA THR A 122 -14.24 -12.53 15.90
C THR A 122 -14.16 -13.05 14.47
N PHE A 123 -12.97 -13.11 13.91
CA PHE A 123 -12.75 -13.68 12.58
C PHE A 123 -12.76 -15.20 12.68
N LYS A 124 -13.85 -15.84 12.25
CA LYS A 124 -14.08 -17.29 12.39
C LYS A 124 -13.00 -18.17 11.73
N ASN A 125 -12.18 -17.60 10.84
CA ASN A 125 -11.15 -18.33 10.09
C ASN A 125 -9.71 -17.97 10.49
N LEU A 126 -9.49 -17.22 11.58
CA LEU A 126 -8.16 -16.83 12.05
C LEU A 126 -7.92 -17.32 13.49
N PRO A 127 -7.36 -18.53 13.70
CA PRO A 127 -7.12 -19.06 15.05
C PRO A 127 -6.09 -18.20 15.80
N GLY A 128 -6.46 -17.69 16.97
CA GLY A 128 -5.59 -16.88 17.85
C GLY A 128 -5.80 -15.36 17.80
N SER A 129 -6.72 -14.86 16.97
CA SER A 129 -7.04 -13.42 16.94
C SER A 129 -7.91 -13.01 18.13
N ALA A 130 -7.49 -11.96 18.86
CA ALA A 130 -8.28 -11.41 19.96
C ALA A 130 -9.53 -10.70 19.40
N PRO A 131 -10.72 -10.84 20.03
CA PRO A 131 -11.95 -10.22 19.54
C PRO A 131 -11.85 -8.69 19.53
N ILE A 132 -12.29 -8.04 18.44
CA ILE A 132 -12.31 -6.58 18.34
C ILE A 132 -13.68 -6.07 18.81
N THR A 133 -13.70 -5.25 19.87
CA THR A 133 -14.93 -4.60 20.37
C THR A 133 -15.39 -3.47 19.44
N VAL A 134 -16.62 -3.58 18.94
CA VAL A 134 -17.34 -2.56 18.18
C VAL A 134 -17.82 -1.46 19.14
N LEU A 135 -17.61 -0.18 18.80
CA LEU A 135 -18.13 0.93 19.59
C LEU A 135 -19.62 1.16 19.28
N ALA A 136 -20.38 1.63 20.28
CA ALA A 136 -21.81 1.85 20.11
C ALA A 136 -22.13 2.85 18.98
N GLY A 137 -22.97 2.44 18.02
CA GLY A 137 -23.38 3.27 16.89
C GLY A 137 -22.32 3.42 15.78
N GLU A 138 -21.27 2.59 15.80
CA GLU A 138 -20.20 2.63 14.81
C GLU A 138 -20.67 2.08 13.46
N LYS A 139 -20.54 2.87 12.40
CA LYS A 139 -20.80 2.43 11.02
C LYS A 139 -19.72 1.45 10.58
N LYS A 140 -20.05 0.51 9.70
CA LYS A 140 -19.12 -0.49 9.15
C LYS A 140 -17.86 0.13 8.55
N LEU A 141 -18.02 1.25 7.84
CA LEU A 141 -16.93 2.01 7.28
C LEU A 141 -16.05 2.69 8.35
N ASP A 142 -16.63 3.12 9.48
CA ASP A 142 -15.90 3.75 10.59
C ASP A 142 -15.12 2.73 11.42
N PHE A 143 -15.68 1.52 11.58
CA PHE A 143 -15.01 0.38 12.21
C PHE A 143 -13.77 -0.06 11.42
N LEU A 144 -13.88 -0.13 10.09
CA LEU A 144 -12.78 -0.52 9.19
C LEU A 144 -11.70 0.57 9.07
N LYS A 145 -12.06 1.85 9.18
CA LYS A 145 -11.14 3.01 9.09
C LYS A 145 -10.30 3.27 10.34
N ARG A 146 -10.38 2.44 11.38
CA ARG A 146 -9.65 2.67 12.64
C ARG A 146 -8.19 2.25 12.53
N VAL A 147 -7.41 2.98 11.75
CA VAL A 147 -6.00 2.66 11.56
C VAL A 147 -5.17 3.94 11.43
N GLU A 148 -4.27 4.14 12.40
CA GLU A 148 -2.93 4.75 12.28
C GLU A 148 -2.38 5.11 13.67
N MET A 149 -1.06 4.95 13.86
CA MET A 149 -0.38 5.10 15.15
C MET A 149 0.98 5.79 15.01
N ALA A 150 1.28 6.81 15.79
CA ALA A 150 2.65 7.24 16.04
C ALA A 150 3.11 6.76 17.42
N ALA A 151 4.39 6.38 17.53
CA ALA A 151 5.00 6.02 18.80
C ALA A 151 6.13 7.02 19.13
N VAL A 152 6.05 7.63 20.31
CA VAL A 152 7.02 8.59 20.82
C VAL A 152 7.73 7.96 22.01
N GLY A 153 9.07 7.98 22.07
CA GLY A 153 9.82 7.65 23.28
C GLY A 153 10.82 8.74 23.63
N LYS A 154 11.16 8.86 24.92
CA LYS A 154 12.10 9.88 25.40
C LYS A 154 13.27 9.32 26.20
N LEU A 155 14.41 9.99 26.11
CA LEU A 155 15.55 9.86 27.02
C LEU A 155 15.76 11.20 27.71
N ILE A 156 15.77 11.18 29.03
CA ILE A 156 15.81 12.39 29.85
C ILE A 156 17.27 12.74 30.13
N GLY A 157 17.65 14.01 29.96
CA GLY A 157 18.98 14.52 30.26
C GLY A 157 19.28 14.58 31.76
N HIS A 158 20.53 14.92 32.10
CA HIS A 158 20.95 15.13 33.48
C HIS A 158 20.47 16.50 33.97
N GLY A 159 19.49 16.52 34.86
CA GLY A 159 18.90 17.73 35.42
C GLY A 159 17.38 17.63 35.55
N ILE A 160 16.73 18.80 35.71
CA ILE A 160 15.28 18.91 35.76
C ILE A 160 14.73 18.88 34.34
N GLU A 161 13.90 17.88 34.01
CA GLU A 161 13.42 17.61 32.65
C GLU A 161 12.87 18.86 31.94
N GLU A 162 12.02 19.64 32.61
CA GLU A 162 11.33 20.80 32.03
C GLU A 162 12.25 21.96 31.66
N ARG A 163 13.44 22.04 32.28
CA ARG A 163 14.41 23.12 32.08
C ARG A 163 15.51 22.75 31.10
N LEU A 164 15.53 21.52 30.59
CA LEU A 164 16.55 21.09 29.64
C LEU A 164 16.05 21.27 28.20
N PRO A 165 16.93 21.73 27.28
CA PRO A 165 16.60 21.79 25.87
C PRO A 165 16.28 20.40 25.29
N LYS A 166 15.43 20.37 24.27
CA LYS A 166 14.92 19.13 23.66
C LYS A 166 15.40 19.02 22.21
N ILE A 167 15.91 17.85 21.83
CA ILE A 167 16.20 17.48 20.45
C ILE A 167 15.21 16.41 20.03
N LEU A 168 14.51 16.62 18.92
CA LEU A 168 13.59 15.65 18.35
C LEU A 168 14.21 14.99 17.13
N ILE A 169 14.29 13.66 17.13
CA ILE A 169 14.75 12.86 15.99
C ILE A 169 13.54 12.08 15.46
N VAL A 170 13.22 12.29 14.19
CA VAL A 170 12.01 11.78 13.55
C VAL A 170 12.38 10.91 12.36
N ALA A 171 11.72 9.77 12.24
CA ALA A 171 11.67 9.04 10.98
C ALA A 171 10.24 8.51 10.79
N HIS A 172 9.69 8.74 9.62
CA HIS A 172 8.43 8.13 9.24
C HIS A 172 8.67 6.71 8.74
N TYR A 173 7.84 5.75 9.17
CA TYR A 173 8.04 4.33 8.87
C TYR A 173 7.10 3.80 7.80
N ASP A 174 6.30 4.66 7.20
CA ASP A 174 5.37 4.35 6.12
C ASP A 174 6.01 4.56 4.74
N ALA A 175 5.43 3.89 3.75
CA ALA A 175 5.86 3.91 2.36
C ALA A 175 4.64 4.07 1.44
N LEU A 176 4.82 4.69 0.28
CA LEU A 176 3.76 4.91 -0.69
C LEU A 176 4.20 4.49 -2.09
N GLY A 177 3.29 3.89 -2.83
CA GLY A 177 3.48 3.42 -4.19
C GLY A 177 2.13 3.08 -4.82
N ILE A 178 2.17 2.63 -6.07
CA ILE A 178 0.95 2.44 -6.87
C ILE A 178 0.05 1.30 -6.35
N ALA A 179 0.64 0.26 -5.75
CA ALA A 179 -0.07 -0.91 -5.26
C ALA A 179 0.23 -1.15 -3.78
N ASN A 180 -0.73 -0.81 -2.92
CA ASN A 180 -0.55 -0.80 -1.46
C ASN A 180 0.00 -2.14 -0.91
N GLY A 181 -0.52 -3.29 -1.33
CA GLY A 181 -0.04 -4.60 -0.84
C GLY A 181 1.39 -5.00 -1.23
N LEU A 182 2.01 -4.34 -2.22
CA LEU A 182 3.33 -4.72 -2.76
C LEU A 182 4.46 -3.76 -2.36
N ILE A 183 4.15 -2.70 -1.61
CA ILE A 183 5.15 -1.67 -1.26
C ILE A 183 6.06 -2.18 -0.14
N GLN A 184 7.30 -2.52 -0.48
CA GLN A 184 8.33 -2.86 0.51
C GLN A 184 8.96 -1.60 1.11
N GLY A 185 9.18 -0.55 0.30
CA GLY A 185 9.66 0.77 0.72
C GLY A 185 11.06 0.78 1.33
N ALA A 186 11.96 -0.06 0.81
CA ALA A 186 13.23 -0.33 1.45
C ALA A 186 14.02 0.97 1.74
N ASP A 187 14.23 1.81 0.73
CA ASP A 187 14.84 3.11 0.94
C ASP A 187 13.82 4.18 1.36
N SER A 188 12.56 4.05 0.95
CA SER A 188 11.47 4.98 1.27
C SER A 188 10.45 4.39 2.26
N ASN A 189 10.59 4.50 3.58
CA ASN A 189 11.71 5.02 4.36
C ASN A 189 12.21 4.00 5.41
N ALA A 190 12.41 2.72 5.03
CA ALA A 190 12.97 1.77 5.99
C ALA A 190 14.44 2.09 6.34
N SER A 191 15.21 2.67 5.42
CA SER A 191 16.59 3.12 5.66
C SER A 191 16.68 4.20 6.76
N GLY A 192 15.81 5.22 6.74
CA GLY A 192 15.76 6.24 7.80
C GLY A 192 15.34 5.67 9.17
N VAL A 193 14.35 4.76 9.18
CA VAL A 193 13.94 4.04 10.41
C VAL A 193 15.09 3.20 10.99
N LEU A 194 15.88 2.55 10.15
CA LEU A 194 17.05 1.77 10.61
C LEU A 194 18.08 2.65 11.33
N ILE A 195 18.39 3.81 10.77
CA ILE A 195 19.31 4.77 11.40
C ILE A 195 18.73 5.24 12.73
N LEU A 196 17.43 5.54 12.78
CA LEU A 196 16.74 5.93 14.01
C LEU A 196 16.85 4.84 15.10
N LEU A 197 16.61 3.57 14.76
CA LEU A 197 16.73 2.44 15.70
C LEU A 197 18.16 2.33 16.26
N LYS A 198 19.18 2.51 15.43
CA LYS A 198 20.57 2.47 15.86
C LYS A 198 20.92 3.66 16.76
N LEU A 199 20.45 4.86 16.45
CA LEU A 199 20.62 6.04 17.30
C LEU A 199 19.95 5.83 18.67
N ILE A 200 18.74 5.25 18.72
CA ILE A 200 18.07 4.90 19.97
C ILE A 200 18.95 3.97 20.82
N ARG A 201 19.49 2.90 20.22
CA ARG A 201 20.36 1.94 20.93
C ARG A 201 21.64 2.60 21.44
N LEU A 202 22.24 3.49 20.65
CA LEU A 202 23.45 4.22 21.01
C LEU A 202 23.19 5.16 22.19
N PHE A 203 22.19 6.03 22.07
CA PHE A 203 21.87 7.02 23.10
C PHE A 203 21.30 6.37 24.36
N SER A 204 20.57 5.26 24.25
CA SER A 204 20.11 4.50 25.43
C SER A 204 21.30 4.02 26.29
N LYS A 205 22.36 3.49 25.67
CA LYS A 205 23.60 3.11 26.38
C LYS A 205 24.31 4.33 26.98
N LEU A 206 24.36 5.43 26.25
CA LEU A 206 25.06 6.65 26.67
C LEU A 206 24.34 7.37 27.83
N TYR A 207 23.01 7.38 27.83
CA TYR A 207 22.19 8.00 28.88
C TYR A 207 22.02 7.09 30.11
N ALA A 208 22.36 5.80 30.01
CA ALA A 208 22.28 4.84 31.12
C ALA A 208 23.28 5.15 32.25
N LYS A 209 24.48 5.64 31.93
CA LYS A 209 25.49 6.02 32.93
C LYS A 209 25.34 7.49 33.30
N GLN A 210 25.38 7.80 34.60
CA GLN A 210 25.24 9.17 35.09
C GLN A 210 26.37 10.10 34.62
N THR A 211 27.59 9.57 34.46
CA THR A 211 28.77 10.33 34.03
C THR A 211 28.72 10.76 32.56
N THR A 212 28.05 9.98 31.71
CA THR A 212 27.91 10.24 30.27
C THR A 212 26.54 10.79 29.91
N ARG A 213 25.67 11.06 30.89
CA ARG A 213 24.34 11.60 30.66
C ARG A 213 24.43 13.10 30.35
N ALA A 214 24.02 13.49 29.16
CA ALA A 214 24.13 14.87 28.70
C ALA A 214 23.01 15.77 29.23
N LYS A 215 23.18 17.09 29.09
CA LYS A 215 22.20 18.13 29.49
C LYS A 215 21.17 18.43 28.40
N TYR A 216 20.79 17.42 27.61
CA TYR A 216 19.73 17.51 26.60
C TYR A 216 18.72 16.41 26.83
N ASN A 217 17.45 16.69 26.53
CA ASN A 217 16.42 15.66 26.41
C ASN A 217 16.34 15.21 24.95
N LEU A 218 16.40 13.91 24.71
CA LEU A 218 16.28 13.34 23.37
C LEU A 218 14.92 12.69 23.21
N HIS A 219 14.18 13.13 22.20
CA HIS A 219 12.88 12.60 21.85
C HIS A 219 13.02 11.86 20.51
N PHE A 220 12.52 10.63 20.45
CA PHE A 220 12.50 9.82 19.24
C PHE A 220 11.06 9.59 18.82
N LEU A 221 10.74 9.94 17.59
CA LEU A 221 9.40 9.82 17.02
C LEU A 221 9.42 8.88 15.81
N PHE A 222 8.67 7.79 15.90
CA PHE A 222 8.27 6.99 14.75
C PHE A 222 6.96 7.56 14.21
N ALA A 223 7.06 8.37 13.16
CA ALA A 223 5.90 9.03 12.56
C ALA A 223 5.13 8.06 11.65
N ALA A 224 3.81 8.02 11.80
CA ALA A 224 2.91 7.40 10.83
C ALA A 224 2.37 8.42 9.84
N GLY A 225 1.99 7.96 8.65
CA GLY A 225 1.42 8.82 7.62
C GLY A 225 2.38 9.92 7.15
N GLY A 226 3.70 9.67 7.16
CA GLY A 226 4.72 10.49 6.52
C GLY A 226 4.39 10.78 5.06
N LYS A 227 4.04 9.75 4.29
CA LYS A 227 3.65 9.88 2.88
C LYS A 227 2.23 10.45 2.68
N LEU A 228 1.47 10.62 3.75
CA LEU A 228 0.16 11.29 3.75
C LEU A 228 0.26 12.71 4.27
N ASN A 229 1.18 13.48 3.69
CA ASN A 229 1.43 14.86 4.12
C ASN A 229 1.85 14.95 5.60
N TYR A 230 2.61 13.96 6.08
CA TYR A 230 3.19 13.93 7.42
C TYR A 230 2.18 14.08 8.58
N GLN A 231 1.06 13.35 8.54
CA GLN A 231 0.00 13.44 9.56
C GLN A 231 0.51 13.12 10.97
N GLY A 232 1.39 12.14 11.13
CA GLY A 232 1.93 11.78 12.45
C GLY A 232 2.73 12.92 13.06
N SER A 233 3.56 13.58 12.27
CA SER A 233 4.32 14.75 12.69
C SER A 233 3.41 15.94 12.97
N LYS A 234 2.36 16.16 12.16
CA LYS A 234 1.35 17.20 12.43
C LYS A 234 0.64 16.98 13.77
N LYS A 235 0.15 15.77 14.02
CA LYS A 235 -0.50 15.41 15.28
C LYS A 235 0.43 15.61 16.48
N TRP A 236 1.70 15.21 16.34
CA TRP A 236 2.68 15.41 17.39
C TRP A 236 2.90 16.90 17.70
N ILE A 237 2.95 17.76 16.69
CA ILE A 237 3.06 19.22 16.85
C ILE A 237 1.85 19.78 17.60
N ASP A 238 0.64 19.35 17.24
CA ASP A 238 -0.59 19.79 17.89
C ASP A 238 -0.60 19.38 19.38
N ASP A 239 -0.30 18.10 19.66
CA ASP A 239 -0.18 17.57 21.03
C ASP A 239 0.92 18.30 21.83
N TYR A 240 2.03 18.67 21.18
CA TYR A 240 3.14 19.41 21.79
C TYR A 240 2.73 20.84 22.17
N HIS A 241 2.01 21.54 21.28
CA HIS A 241 1.51 22.89 21.59
C HIS A 241 0.50 22.86 22.73
N ASP A 242 -0.40 21.88 22.75
CA ASP A 242 -1.36 21.70 23.84
C ASP A 242 -0.65 21.50 25.18
N GLN A 243 0.38 20.64 25.22
CA GLN A 243 1.20 20.44 26.43
C GLN A 243 1.94 21.70 26.83
N LYS A 244 2.53 22.43 25.87
CA LYS A 244 3.24 23.68 26.12
C LYS A 244 2.33 24.74 26.73
N HIS A 245 1.09 24.84 26.24
CA HIS A 245 0.09 25.76 26.78
C HIS A 245 -0.37 25.35 28.19
N GLN A 246 -0.58 24.06 28.44
CA GLN A 246 -1.02 23.55 29.74
C GLN A 246 0.07 23.64 30.82
N GLN A 247 1.31 23.30 30.47
CA GLN A 247 2.43 23.17 31.42
C GLN A 247 3.35 24.40 31.48
N GLN A 248 3.11 25.43 30.66
CA GLN A 248 3.93 26.65 30.58
C GLN A 248 5.44 26.35 30.50
N LEU A 249 5.81 25.35 29.70
CA LEU A 249 7.19 24.87 29.61
C LEU A 249 8.12 26.01 29.15
N PRO A 250 9.19 26.32 29.92
CA PRO A 250 10.06 27.47 29.64
C PRO A 250 10.96 27.24 28.41
N ASN A 251 11.30 25.99 28.10
CA ASN A 251 12.20 25.65 26.99
C ASN A 251 11.45 24.96 25.84
N ASP A 252 11.77 25.41 24.63
CA ASP A 252 11.24 24.86 23.38
C ASP A 252 12.12 23.71 22.84
N VAL A 253 11.71 23.12 21.73
CA VAL A 253 12.56 22.21 20.96
C VAL A 253 13.64 23.02 20.23
N ASP A 254 14.90 22.68 20.48
CA ASP A 254 16.06 23.38 19.92
C ASP A 254 16.32 23.01 18.46
N VAL A 255 16.09 21.74 18.10
CA VAL A 255 16.22 21.25 16.73
C VAL A 255 15.43 19.96 16.51
N VAL A 256 14.79 19.87 15.33
CA VAL A 256 14.14 18.67 14.80
C VAL A 256 14.97 18.10 13.65
N VAL A 257 15.43 16.86 13.80
CA VAL A 257 16.21 16.12 12.80
C VAL A 257 15.32 15.06 12.18
N CYS A 258 14.91 15.25 10.92
CA CYS A 258 14.10 14.28 10.19
C CYS A 258 15.00 13.41 9.30
N LEU A 259 14.86 12.09 9.38
CA LEU A 259 15.61 11.12 8.58
C LEU A 259 14.72 10.53 7.50
N ASP A 260 15.06 10.73 6.22
CA ASP A 260 14.29 10.23 5.08
C ASP A 260 15.22 9.72 3.97
N SER A 261 15.07 8.47 3.54
CA SER A 261 15.75 7.87 2.39
C SER A 261 17.26 8.06 2.45
N LEU A 262 17.98 7.16 3.14
CA LEU A 262 19.42 7.22 3.40
C LEU A 262 20.14 5.89 3.05
N GLY A 263 19.64 5.16 2.04
CA GLY A 263 20.08 3.79 1.73
C GLY A 263 20.82 3.59 0.40
N GLN A 264 20.76 4.54 -0.55
CA GLN A 264 21.18 4.27 -1.94
C GLN A 264 22.46 4.98 -2.42
N SER A 265 22.66 6.27 -2.09
CA SER A 265 23.82 7.04 -2.58
C SER A 265 24.83 7.35 -1.47
N ASN A 266 25.91 8.05 -1.84
CA ASN A 266 26.92 8.61 -0.92
C ASN A 266 26.82 10.14 -0.79
N GLU A 267 25.81 10.73 -1.42
CA GLU A 267 25.54 12.16 -1.35
C GLU A 267 24.53 12.39 -0.23
N LEU A 268 24.77 13.36 0.64
CA LEU A 268 23.87 13.69 1.72
C LEU A 268 23.45 15.15 1.61
N TYR A 269 22.13 15.34 1.50
CA TYR A 269 21.53 16.65 1.44
C TYR A 269 20.83 16.99 2.75
N MET A 270 21.14 18.16 3.28
CA MET A 270 20.40 18.78 4.37
C MET A 270 19.37 19.73 3.79
N HIS A 271 18.11 19.31 3.78
CA HIS A 271 16.99 20.11 3.31
C HIS A 271 16.51 21.05 4.42
N VAL A 272 16.54 22.35 4.15
CA VAL A 272 16.10 23.39 5.10
C VAL A 272 15.08 24.33 4.48
N SER A 273 14.11 24.73 5.28
CA SER A 273 13.07 25.70 4.90
C SER A 273 13.51 27.16 5.06
N LYS A 274 14.34 27.39 6.07
CA LYS A 274 14.97 28.65 6.43
C LYS A 274 16.41 28.31 6.80
N PRO A 275 17.41 29.00 6.24
CA PRO A 275 18.79 28.77 6.66
C PRO A 275 18.91 29.06 8.16
N PRO A 276 19.36 28.09 8.98
CA PRO A 276 19.48 28.29 10.41
C PRO A 276 20.58 29.31 10.70
N LYS A 277 20.40 30.08 11.78
CA LYS A 277 21.47 30.97 12.25
C LYS A 277 22.58 30.13 12.87
N GLU A 278 23.83 30.57 12.74
CA GLU A 278 25.00 29.88 13.29
C GLU A 278 24.91 29.67 14.80
N THR A 279 24.24 30.58 15.53
CA THR A 279 24.02 30.44 16.98
C THR A 279 22.96 29.40 17.37
N GLN A 280 22.12 28.95 16.44
CA GLN A 280 21.09 27.96 16.71
C GLN A 280 21.68 26.55 16.63
N ALA A 281 21.14 25.60 17.40
CA ALA A 281 21.57 24.21 17.39
C ALA A 281 21.59 23.59 15.97
N ALA A 282 20.62 23.95 15.12
CA ALA A 282 20.59 23.54 13.72
C ALA A 282 21.74 24.10 12.87
N GLY A 283 22.20 25.33 13.16
CA GLY A 283 23.34 25.96 12.49
C GLY A 283 24.67 25.34 12.92
N ILE A 284 24.82 25.09 14.23
CA ILE A 284 25.97 24.38 14.80
C ILE A 284 26.07 22.97 14.21
N LEU A 285 24.96 22.24 14.15
CA LEU A 285 24.93 20.89 13.59
C LEU A 285 25.34 20.88 12.12
N ARG A 286 24.88 21.86 11.32
CA ARG A 286 25.31 22.01 9.92
C ARG A 286 26.83 22.18 9.81
N GLU A 287 27.41 23.08 10.61
CA GLU A 287 28.85 23.32 10.62
C GLU A 287 29.62 22.05 10.99
N LEU A 288 29.20 21.35 12.04
CA LEU A 288 29.77 20.06 12.43
C LEU A 288 29.67 19.01 11.32
N LEU A 289 28.56 18.94 10.60
CA LEU A 289 28.43 18.03 9.45
C LEU A 289 29.42 18.41 8.34
N THR A 290 29.54 19.70 8.00
CA THR A 290 30.52 20.16 7.00
C THR A 290 31.94 19.78 7.40
N GLU A 291 32.36 20.06 8.64
CA GLU A 291 33.69 19.70 9.16
C GLU A 291 33.93 18.18 9.15
N LEU A 292 32.91 17.39 9.50
CA LEU A 292 33.03 15.93 9.50
C LEU A 292 33.09 15.36 8.08
N SER A 293 32.50 16.03 7.09
CA SER A 293 32.52 15.55 5.70
C SER A 293 33.92 15.62 5.07
N GLU A 294 34.76 16.56 5.52
CA GLU A 294 36.15 16.71 5.04
C GLU A 294 37.09 15.63 5.59
N LYS A 295 36.67 14.87 6.62
CA LYS A 295 37.51 13.83 7.22
C LYS A 295 37.48 12.56 6.38
N SER A 296 38.68 12.03 6.09
CA SER A 296 38.88 10.77 5.37
C SER A 296 38.30 9.53 6.06
N THR A 297 37.90 9.64 7.34
CA THR A 297 37.29 8.56 8.13
C THR A 297 35.97 8.05 7.54
N TYR A 298 35.22 8.90 6.83
CA TYR A 298 33.89 8.57 6.32
C TYR A 298 33.85 8.27 4.81
N GLY A 299 35.02 8.14 4.16
CA GLY A 299 35.12 7.91 2.71
C GLY A 299 34.68 9.12 1.87
N SER A 300 34.32 8.90 0.61
CA SER A 300 33.83 9.95 -0.30
C SER A 300 32.35 10.29 -0.02
N LEU A 301 32.07 10.95 1.11
CA LEU A 301 30.74 11.46 1.45
C LEU A 301 30.65 12.94 1.09
N ASN A 302 29.76 13.28 0.17
CA ASN A 302 29.53 14.67 -0.23
C ASN A 302 28.35 15.22 0.57
N PHE A 303 28.57 16.26 1.36
CA PHE A 303 27.54 16.92 2.14
C PHE A 303 27.19 18.29 1.55
N GLU A 304 25.92 18.51 1.25
CA GLU A 304 25.43 19.79 0.75
C GLU A 304 24.15 20.23 1.46
N GLN A 305 23.98 21.55 1.65
CA GLN A 305 22.74 22.12 2.16
C GLN A 305 21.86 22.62 1.01
N ILE A 306 20.63 22.11 0.93
CA ILE A 306 19.61 22.57 -0.01
C ILE A 306 18.58 23.41 0.73
N HIS A 307 18.45 24.68 0.34
CA HIS A 307 17.42 25.57 0.86
C HIS A 307 16.25 25.68 -0.11
N LYS A 308 15.04 25.38 0.38
CA LYS A 308 13.80 25.57 -0.37
C LYS A 308 12.81 26.39 0.44
N LYS A 309 12.43 27.55 -0.10
CA LYS A 309 11.44 28.42 0.53
C LYS A 309 10.07 27.74 0.52
N ILE A 310 9.44 27.64 1.70
CA ILE A 310 8.11 27.03 1.82
C ILE A 310 7.03 28.00 1.30
N LEU A 311 6.12 27.48 0.49
CA LEU A 311 4.89 28.16 0.10
C LEU A 311 3.82 27.87 1.16
N LYS A 312 3.31 28.90 1.83
CA LYS A 312 2.24 28.74 2.84
C LYS A 312 0.85 28.48 2.23
N THR A 313 0.71 28.65 0.93
CA THR A 313 -0.56 28.50 0.20
C THR A 313 -0.84 27.07 -0.22
N SER A 314 0.16 26.19 -0.20
CA SER A 314 -0.01 24.79 -0.57
C SER A 314 -0.35 23.94 0.65
N ASP A 315 -1.40 23.13 0.54
CA ASP A 315 -1.79 22.19 1.60
C ASP A 315 -0.79 21.03 1.76
N PHE A 316 -0.09 20.70 0.66
CA PHE A 316 0.91 19.62 0.61
C PHE A 316 2.31 20.13 0.90
N VAL A 317 3.02 19.36 1.71
CA VAL A 317 4.41 19.57 2.10
C VAL A 317 5.30 18.54 1.41
N ALA A 318 6.47 18.98 0.95
CA ALA A 318 7.41 18.12 0.23
C ALA A 318 8.30 17.28 1.18
N TRP A 319 8.66 17.86 2.33
CA TRP A 319 9.57 17.27 3.31
C TRP A 319 9.04 17.43 4.73
N GLU A 320 9.29 16.45 5.59
CA GLU A 320 8.75 16.39 6.94
C GLU A 320 9.04 17.66 7.77
N HIS A 321 10.25 18.20 7.67
CA HIS A 321 10.68 19.39 8.40
C HIS A 321 9.87 20.67 8.08
N GLU A 322 9.18 20.74 6.92
CA GLU A 322 8.39 21.92 6.58
C GLU A 322 7.15 22.05 7.49
N LYS A 323 6.58 20.92 7.97
CA LYS A 323 5.48 20.94 8.96
C LYS A 323 5.93 21.57 10.29
N TYR A 324 7.10 21.16 10.78
CA TYR A 324 7.72 21.74 11.97
C TYR A 324 8.03 23.23 11.77
N SER A 325 8.52 23.59 10.58
CA SER A 325 8.82 24.98 10.24
C SER A 325 7.57 25.88 10.20
N TRP A 326 6.40 25.36 9.82
CA TRP A 326 5.12 26.07 9.91
C TRP A 326 4.74 26.38 11.36
N SER A 327 5.00 25.44 12.27
CA SER A 327 4.82 25.62 13.72
C SER A 327 5.90 26.45 14.42
N LYS A 328 6.83 27.03 13.65
CA LYS A 328 8.01 27.80 14.13
C LYS A 328 9.04 26.97 14.90
N LEU A 329 9.03 25.66 14.76
CA LEU A 329 10.07 24.78 15.29
C LEU A 329 11.23 24.68 14.28
N PRO A 330 12.48 24.88 14.70
CA PRO A 330 13.64 24.73 13.83
C PRO A 330 13.85 23.25 13.48
N GLY A 331 13.96 22.94 12.19
CA GLY A 331 14.18 21.58 11.76
C GLY A 331 14.64 21.45 10.32
N PHE A 332 15.22 20.29 10.01
CA PHE A 332 15.73 19.95 8.69
C PHE A 332 15.52 18.46 8.40
N THR A 333 15.51 18.10 7.13
CA THR A 333 15.48 16.69 6.70
C THR A 333 16.83 16.31 6.10
N LEU A 334 17.40 15.20 6.57
CA LEU A 334 18.56 14.56 5.96
C LEU A 334 18.07 13.50 4.99
N SER A 335 18.46 13.63 3.73
CA SER A 335 18.14 12.67 2.69
C SER A 335 19.25 12.59 1.67
N HIS A 336 19.42 11.43 1.05
CA HIS A 336 20.33 11.27 -0.09
C HIS A 336 19.73 11.82 -1.40
N LEU A 337 18.44 12.18 -1.39
CA LEU A 337 17.73 12.73 -2.54
C LEU A 337 17.92 14.24 -2.65
N ASN A 338 18.25 14.72 -3.84
CA ASN A 338 18.35 16.16 -4.12
C ASN A 338 16.98 16.88 -4.10
N SER A 339 15.88 16.15 -4.33
CA SER A 339 14.53 16.68 -4.47
C SER A 339 13.52 15.63 -4.03
N SER A 340 12.47 16.10 -3.35
CA SER A 340 11.34 15.27 -2.90
C SER A 340 10.51 14.68 -4.06
N LYS A 341 10.62 15.25 -5.28
CA LYS A 341 9.89 14.76 -6.47
C LYS A 341 10.61 13.64 -7.23
N SER A 342 11.66 13.05 -6.65
CA SER A 342 12.36 11.93 -7.30
C SER A 342 11.44 10.70 -7.34
N CYS A 343 11.54 9.90 -8.40
CA CYS A 343 10.74 8.68 -8.54
C CYS A 343 11.05 7.67 -7.42
N SER A 344 12.30 7.62 -6.93
CA SER A 344 12.72 6.75 -5.84
C SER A 344 11.99 7.03 -4.51
N HIS A 345 11.49 8.25 -4.31
CA HIS A 345 10.80 8.63 -3.07
C HIS A 345 9.43 7.92 -2.91
N SER A 346 8.82 7.43 -3.99
CA SER A 346 7.51 6.75 -3.95
C SER A 346 7.34 5.74 -5.08
N SER A 347 8.18 4.70 -5.11
CA SER A 347 8.14 3.66 -6.13
C SER A 347 7.82 2.28 -5.56
N ILE A 348 7.12 1.46 -6.35
CA ILE A 348 6.97 0.01 -6.11
C ILE A 348 8.28 -0.76 -6.38
N SER A 349 9.18 -0.18 -7.17
CA SER A 349 10.49 -0.76 -7.49
C SER A 349 11.50 -0.62 -6.36
N ASP A 350 11.13 0.05 -5.25
CA ASP A 350 12.01 0.22 -4.09
C ASP A 350 12.14 -1.10 -3.33
N MET A 351 13.08 -1.91 -3.80
CA MET A 351 13.36 -3.25 -3.29
C MET A 351 14.60 -3.25 -2.40
N ARG A 352 14.66 -4.24 -1.52
CA ARG A 352 15.79 -4.45 -0.62
C ARG A 352 17.15 -4.53 -1.33
N ASN A 353 17.18 -5.08 -2.55
CA ASN A 353 18.43 -5.32 -3.28
C ASN A 353 19.13 -4.04 -3.73
N ASP A 354 18.40 -2.93 -3.81
CA ASP A 354 18.93 -1.65 -4.26
C ASP A 354 19.71 -0.91 -3.16
N ILE A 355 19.58 -1.37 -1.90
CA ILE A 355 20.18 -0.73 -0.73
C ILE A 355 21.62 -1.19 -0.50
N GLN A 356 22.48 -0.22 -0.29
CA GLN A 356 23.87 -0.42 0.14
C GLN A 356 23.93 -0.39 1.68
N LEU A 357 24.18 -1.55 2.30
CA LEU A 357 24.28 -1.66 3.76
C LEU A 357 25.42 -0.80 4.33
N GLU A 358 26.53 -0.70 3.60
CA GLU A 358 27.71 0.09 3.96
C GLU A 358 27.39 1.59 4.03
N SER A 359 26.54 2.09 3.14
CA SER A 359 26.10 3.49 3.12
C SER A 359 25.25 3.81 4.36
N ILE A 360 24.36 2.91 4.77
CA ILE A 360 23.58 3.06 6.01
C ILE A 360 24.50 3.11 7.24
N GLU A 361 25.50 2.24 7.31
CA GLU A 361 26.47 2.22 8.42
C GLU A 361 27.26 3.53 8.49
N ARG A 362 27.73 4.01 7.34
CA ARG A 362 28.45 5.28 7.21
C ARG A 362 27.59 6.47 7.63
N TYR A 363 26.36 6.58 7.12
CA TYR A 363 25.45 7.65 7.50
C TYR A 363 25.10 7.61 8.99
N TYR A 364 24.90 6.42 9.55
CA TYR A 364 24.70 6.26 10.98
C TYR A 364 25.90 6.80 11.79
N GLN A 365 27.12 6.40 11.45
CA GLN A 365 28.33 6.86 12.14
C GLN A 365 28.46 8.38 12.04
N TYR A 366 28.32 8.91 10.83
CA TYR A 366 28.41 10.34 10.53
C TYR A 366 27.38 11.18 11.29
N ILE A 367 26.10 10.80 11.26
CA ILE A 367 25.02 11.49 11.98
C ILE A 367 25.21 11.35 13.50
N SER A 368 25.64 10.17 13.97
CA SER A 368 25.85 9.94 15.40
C SER A 368 26.96 10.80 15.99
N ASP A 369 28.09 10.95 15.28
CA ASP A 369 29.21 11.78 15.71
C ASP A 369 28.81 13.26 15.76
N ALA A 370 28.12 13.76 14.73
CA ALA A 370 27.59 15.12 14.70
C ALA A 370 26.64 15.41 15.87
N LEU A 371 25.72 14.49 16.16
CA LEU A 371 24.78 14.63 17.27
C LEU A 371 25.48 14.60 18.65
N ILE A 372 26.47 13.72 18.83
CA ILE A 372 27.22 13.65 20.09
C ILE A 372 27.99 14.94 20.31
N ARG A 373 28.67 15.47 19.29
CA ARG A 373 29.40 16.74 19.37
C ARG A 373 28.48 17.90 19.77
N LEU A 374 27.28 17.97 19.17
CA LEU A 374 26.26 18.97 19.52
C LEU A 374 25.82 18.82 20.98
N ILE A 375 25.46 17.60 21.40
CA ILE A 375 24.88 17.32 22.72
C ILE A 375 25.88 17.60 23.86
N PHE A 376 27.16 17.30 23.66
CA PHE A 376 28.20 17.51 24.67
C PHE A 376 28.92 18.85 24.55
N ASN A 377 28.57 19.67 23.54
CA ASN A 377 29.22 20.93 23.23
C ASN A 377 30.75 20.81 23.20
N LYS A 378 31.24 19.76 22.52
CA LYS A 378 32.67 19.49 22.35
C LYS A 378 33.08 19.88 20.94
N THR A 379 33.84 20.96 20.84
CA THR A 379 34.49 21.42 19.61
C THR A 379 35.79 20.65 19.35
N ASP A 380 36.46 20.15 20.39
CA ASP A 380 37.73 19.46 20.23
C ASP A 380 37.57 18.11 19.53
N ILE A 381 38.33 17.96 18.45
CA ILE A 381 38.33 16.82 17.53
C ILE A 381 38.86 15.53 18.20
N ASN A 382 39.65 15.66 19.26
CA ASN A 382 40.17 14.56 20.07
C ASN A 382 39.25 14.34 21.27
N LEU A 383 38.24 13.49 21.12
CA LEU A 383 37.27 13.15 22.16
C LEU A 383 37.90 12.27 23.26
N SER A 384 39.03 12.60 23.88
CA SER A 384 39.76 11.71 24.82
C SER A 384 38.95 11.13 26.01
N ILE A 385 37.83 11.77 26.41
CA ILE A 385 36.94 11.29 27.49
C ILE A 385 35.73 10.49 26.97
N VAL A 386 35.33 10.68 25.71
CA VAL A 386 34.24 9.91 25.08
C VAL A 386 34.82 8.77 24.24
N ASP A 387 35.95 8.98 23.57
CA ASP A 387 36.66 8.04 22.70
C ASP A 387 36.96 6.71 23.37
N GLN A 388 37.48 6.66 24.60
CA GLN A 388 37.77 5.36 25.20
C GLN A 388 36.50 4.56 25.48
N THR A 389 35.43 5.17 26.00
CA THR A 389 34.19 4.42 26.31
C THR A 389 33.31 4.19 25.08
N TYR A 390 33.38 5.08 24.09
CA TYR A 390 32.63 5.05 22.83
C TYR A 390 33.28 4.07 21.84
N LEU A 391 34.61 4.07 21.68
CA LEU A 391 35.35 3.07 20.92
C LEU A 391 35.30 1.68 21.58
N LEU A 392 35.34 1.59 22.92
CA LEU A 392 35.16 0.31 23.62
C LEU A 392 33.72 -0.24 23.51
N SER A 393 32.72 0.63 23.30
CA SER A 393 31.33 0.19 23.06
C SER A 393 31.08 -0.33 21.63
N ASN A 394 32.01 -0.04 20.71
CA ASN A 394 32.12 -0.66 19.38
C ASN A 394 32.88 -2.00 19.40
N GLN A 395 33.21 -2.58 20.57
CA GLN A 395 33.54 -4.02 20.63
C GLN A 395 32.31 -4.94 20.52
N GLN A 396 31.29 -4.49 19.81
CA GLN A 396 30.42 -5.40 19.09
C GLN A 396 31.05 -5.52 17.71
N SER A 397 31.40 -6.74 17.32
CA SER A 397 32.06 -6.98 16.03
C SER A 397 31.33 -6.22 14.92
N ASP A 398 32.03 -5.63 13.96
CA ASP A 398 31.39 -4.94 12.82
C ASP A 398 30.34 -5.85 12.14
N TYR A 399 30.60 -7.15 12.21
CA TYR A 399 29.68 -8.23 11.83
C TYR A 399 28.33 -8.17 12.55
N ASP A 400 28.27 -7.90 13.86
CA ASP A 400 27.02 -7.81 14.62
C ASP A 400 26.18 -6.58 14.22
N GLN A 401 26.83 -5.46 13.87
CA GLN A 401 26.13 -4.24 13.45
C GLN A 401 25.50 -4.40 12.07
N ILE A 402 26.28 -4.92 11.12
CA ILE A 402 25.80 -5.22 9.77
C ILE A 402 24.69 -6.28 9.82
N THR A 403 24.84 -7.29 10.69
CA THR A 403 23.81 -8.32 10.89
C THR A 403 22.52 -7.72 11.44
N PHE A 404 22.60 -6.81 12.41
CA PHE A 404 21.44 -6.07 12.92
C PHE A 404 20.74 -5.29 11.80
N THR A 405 21.49 -4.51 11.03
CA THR A 405 20.95 -3.71 9.91
C THR A 405 20.30 -4.63 8.87
N LYS A 406 20.94 -5.74 8.53
CA LYS A 406 20.42 -6.74 7.59
C LYS A 406 19.12 -7.40 8.10
N GLN A 407 19.04 -7.77 9.37
CA GLN A 407 17.87 -8.41 9.97
C GLN A 407 16.67 -7.46 10.01
N TRP A 408 16.86 -6.23 10.50
CA TRP A 408 15.80 -5.24 10.54
C TRP A 408 15.36 -4.81 9.15
N LEU A 409 16.29 -4.65 8.21
CA LEU A 409 15.93 -4.36 6.83
C LEU A 409 15.08 -5.49 6.25
N THR A 410 15.47 -6.75 6.44
CA THR A 410 14.66 -7.91 6.02
C THR A 410 13.26 -7.85 6.60
N PHE A 411 13.16 -7.58 7.90
CA PHE A 411 11.88 -7.50 8.60
C PHE A 411 11.00 -6.37 8.06
N LEU A 412 11.55 -5.16 7.89
CA LEU A 412 10.80 -4.00 7.41
C LEU A 412 10.38 -4.12 5.94
N THR A 413 11.15 -4.83 5.10
CA THR A 413 10.81 -5.05 3.69
C THR A 413 9.89 -6.24 3.46
N ASN A 414 9.78 -7.16 4.42
CA ASN A 414 8.91 -8.34 4.29
C ASN A 414 7.42 -8.01 4.44
N TYR A 415 7.09 -6.89 5.10
CA TYR A 415 5.71 -6.44 5.28
C TYR A 415 5.46 -5.21 4.42
N SER A 416 4.25 -5.11 3.85
CA SER A 416 3.84 -3.86 3.22
C SER A 416 3.61 -2.77 4.28
N ARG A 417 4.12 -1.56 4.01
CA ARG A 417 4.03 -0.42 4.92
C ARG A 417 3.22 0.74 4.33
N SER A 418 2.22 0.44 3.49
CA SER A 418 1.25 1.46 3.10
C SER A 418 0.49 1.97 4.33
N PRO A 419 0.32 3.29 4.51
CA PRO A 419 -0.47 3.85 5.61
C PRO A 419 -1.85 3.20 5.79
N SER A 420 -2.52 2.85 4.69
CA SER A 420 -3.82 2.17 4.68
C SER A 420 -3.80 0.79 5.38
N LEU A 421 -2.68 0.08 5.30
CA LEU A 421 -2.51 -1.28 5.83
C LEU A 421 -1.92 -1.29 7.26
N LEU A 422 -1.38 -0.16 7.72
CA LEU A 422 -0.64 -0.03 8.97
C LEU A 422 -1.55 0.04 10.20
N THR A 423 -2.31 -1.04 10.44
CA THR A 423 -3.21 -1.21 11.60
C THR A 423 -2.46 -1.23 12.92
N LYS A 424 -3.19 -1.10 14.04
CA LYS A 424 -2.56 -1.13 15.38
C LYS A 424 -1.90 -2.46 15.73
N THR A 425 -2.37 -3.52 15.09
CA THR A 425 -1.91 -4.89 15.24
C THR A 425 -0.84 -5.25 14.20
N HIS A 426 -0.48 -4.32 13.32
CA HIS A 426 0.49 -4.58 12.28
C HIS A 426 1.85 -4.97 12.88
N PRO A 427 2.48 -6.07 12.44
CA PRO A 427 3.70 -6.60 13.06
C PRO A 427 4.83 -5.59 13.17
N VAL A 428 5.03 -4.76 12.13
CA VAL A 428 6.07 -3.71 12.14
C VAL A 428 5.85 -2.70 13.26
N VAL A 429 4.60 -2.27 13.44
CA VAL A 429 4.25 -1.25 14.43
C VAL A 429 4.45 -1.80 15.84
N VAL A 430 4.00 -3.04 16.09
CA VAL A 430 4.20 -3.73 17.37
C VAL A 430 5.68 -3.96 17.65
N ALA A 431 6.47 -4.32 16.64
CA ALA A 431 7.91 -4.53 16.79
C ALA A 431 8.66 -3.22 17.12
N LEU A 432 8.32 -2.12 16.44
CA LEU A 432 8.89 -0.80 16.74
C LEU A 432 8.51 -0.33 18.15
N GLU A 433 7.26 -0.57 18.57
CA GLU A 433 6.77 -0.28 19.91
C GLU A 433 7.55 -1.08 20.98
N GLN A 434 7.69 -2.40 20.80
CA GLN A 434 8.48 -3.25 21.71
C GLN A 434 9.96 -2.83 21.75
N TYR A 435 10.53 -2.46 20.61
CA TYR A 435 11.89 -1.96 20.54
C TYR A 435 12.04 -0.63 21.32
N ALA A 436 11.11 0.30 21.12
CA ALA A 436 11.08 1.56 21.84
C ALA A 436 10.98 1.33 23.36
N HIS A 437 10.08 0.44 23.81
CA HIS A 437 9.92 0.12 25.24
C HIS A 437 11.18 -0.49 25.86
N ARG A 438 11.99 -1.20 25.08
CA ARG A 438 13.24 -1.80 25.56
C ARG A 438 14.33 -0.75 25.84
N TYR A 439 14.40 0.32 25.04
CA TYR A 439 15.53 1.26 25.06
C TYR A 439 15.17 2.67 25.56
N LEU A 440 13.91 3.07 25.44
CA LEU A 440 13.42 4.41 25.76
C LEU A 440 12.51 4.39 26.98
N THR A 441 12.40 5.55 27.62
CA THR A 441 11.46 5.76 28.73
C THR A 441 10.19 6.45 28.24
N ASN A 442 9.06 6.18 28.89
CA ASN A 442 7.78 6.83 28.62
C ASN A 442 7.36 6.79 27.15
N VAL A 443 7.26 5.57 26.62
CA VAL A 443 6.78 5.38 25.24
C VAL A 443 5.28 5.62 25.20
N VAL A 444 4.85 6.62 24.42
CA VAL A 444 3.45 7.00 24.24
C VAL A 444 3.02 6.68 22.81
N LYS A 445 1.87 6.03 22.71
CA LYS A 445 1.24 5.62 21.45
C LYS A 445 0.07 6.53 21.15
N THR A 446 0.19 7.34 20.10
CA THR A 446 -0.85 8.28 19.68
C THR A 446 -1.55 7.78 18.43
N THR A 447 -2.87 7.68 18.48
CA THR A 447 -3.65 7.23 17.31
C THR A 447 -4.10 8.42 16.49
N ILE A 448 -3.82 8.39 15.20
CA ILE A 448 -4.24 9.42 14.26
C ILE A 448 -5.64 9.05 13.78
N ARG A 449 -6.56 10.02 13.77
CA ARG A 449 -7.89 9.85 13.21
C ARG A 449 -8.10 10.94 12.18
N PRO A 450 -8.49 10.61 10.94
CA PRO A 450 -8.87 11.63 9.98
C PRO A 450 -10.08 12.40 10.52
N ASN A 451 -10.09 13.72 10.29
CA ASN A 451 -11.20 14.56 10.72
C ASN A 451 -12.47 14.16 9.95
N LYS A 452 -13.59 13.98 10.64
CA LYS A 452 -14.84 13.46 10.05
C LYS A 452 -15.50 14.46 9.09
N LYS A 453 -15.35 15.76 9.35
CA LYS A 453 -16.02 16.82 8.58
C LYS A 453 -15.31 17.11 7.26
N ASP A 454 -13.98 17.23 7.32
CA ASP A 454 -13.10 17.48 6.17
C ASP A 454 -11.84 16.60 6.28
N PRO A 455 -11.89 15.34 5.81
CA PRO A 455 -10.72 14.48 5.81
C PRO A 455 -9.74 14.92 4.72
N GLU A 456 -8.48 15.21 5.08
CA GLU A 456 -7.42 15.51 4.10
C GLU A 456 -7.16 14.31 3.17
N PHE A 457 -7.33 13.09 3.68
CA PHE A 457 -7.15 11.85 2.94
C PHE A 457 -8.23 10.85 3.34
N VAL A 458 -8.70 10.08 2.34
CA VAL A 458 -9.64 8.97 2.54
C VAL A 458 -9.06 7.75 1.84
N PHE A 459 -8.85 6.68 2.60
CA PHE A 459 -8.50 5.40 2.01
C PHE A 459 -9.73 4.74 1.41
N PHE A 460 -9.58 4.27 0.18
CA PHE A 460 -10.54 3.36 -0.43
C PHE A 460 -10.18 1.97 0.03
N ASP A 461 -11.02 1.40 0.88
CA ASP A 461 -10.86 0.03 1.34
C ASP A 461 -11.04 -0.90 0.14
N GLY A 462 -9.93 -1.51 -0.27
CA GLY A 462 -9.85 -2.32 -1.48
C GLY A 462 -9.09 -3.62 -1.29
N ASP A 463 -8.48 -3.80 -0.12
CA ASP A 463 -7.64 -4.92 0.28
C ASP A 463 -8.14 -5.41 1.64
N ASP A 464 -9.25 -6.15 1.64
CA ASP A 464 -9.38 -7.21 2.64
C ASP A 464 -8.10 -8.09 2.50
N ASP A 465 -7.51 -8.55 3.60
CA ASP A 465 -6.27 -9.38 3.66
C ASP A 465 -6.28 -10.65 2.76
N GLN A 466 -7.37 -10.91 2.04
CA GLN A 466 -7.55 -12.00 1.07
C GLN A 466 -7.22 -11.59 -0.38
N GLY A 467 -6.88 -10.32 -0.63
CA GLY A 467 -6.69 -9.78 -1.97
C GLY A 467 -8.01 -9.78 -2.76
N ARG A 468 -8.09 -8.92 -3.79
CA ARG A 468 -9.23 -8.99 -4.71
C ARG A 468 -9.20 -10.32 -5.43
N GLN A 469 -10.27 -11.11 -5.28
CA GLN A 469 -10.40 -12.38 -5.98
C GLN A 469 -10.49 -12.11 -7.49
N LEU A 470 -9.43 -12.48 -8.22
CA LEU A 470 -9.45 -12.48 -9.68
C LEU A 470 -10.22 -13.72 -10.13
N TYR A 471 -11.49 -13.53 -10.50
CA TYR A 471 -12.27 -14.59 -11.08
C TYR A 471 -11.84 -14.84 -12.52
N VAL A 472 -11.03 -15.88 -12.72
CA VAL A 472 -10.67 -16.35 -14.06
C VAL A 472 -11.72 -17.34 -14.52
N TYR A 473 -12.70 -16.85 -15.27
CA TYR A 473 -13.69 -17.71 -15.90
C TYR A 473 -13.13 -18.26 -17.22
N ARG A 474 -13.04 -19.58 -17.33
CA ARG A 474 -12.86 -20.22 -18.63
C ARG A 474 -14.21 -20.24 -19.33
N ILE A 475 -14.36 -19.40 -20.36
CA ILE A 475 -15.58 -19.37 -21.19
C ILE A 475 -15.79 -20.76 -21.82
N LYS A 476 -17.06 -21.10 -22.06
CA LYS A 476 -17.54 -22.37 -22.60
C LYS A 476 -16.60 -22.92 -23.70
N PRO A 477 -15.92 -24.07 -23.48
CA PRO A 477 -15.01 -24.63 -24.46
C PRO A 477 -15.78 -25.17 -25.67
N ALA A 478 -15.22 -25.02 -26.88
CA ALA A 478 -15.82 -25.51 -28.13
C ALA A 478 -16.10 -27.03 -28.11
N ILE A 479 -15.31 -27.79 -27.34
CA ILE A 479 -15.49 -29.25 -27.13
C ILE A 479 -16.86 -29.55 -26.53
N PHE A 480 -17.41 -28.68 -25.68
CA PHE A 480 -18.73 -28.91 -25.08
C PHE A 480 -19.83 -28.99 -26.14
N ASP A 481 -19.77 -28.15 -27.18
CA ASP A 481 -20.75 -28.16 -28.26
C ASP A 481 -20.58 -29.38 -29.18
N LEU A 482 -19.35 -29.84 -29.38
CA LEU A 482 -19.08 -31.11 -30.10
C LEU A 482 -19.64 -32.31 -29.32
N VAL A 483 -19.38 -32.37 -28.01
CA VAL A 483 -19.89 -33.42 -27.13
C VAL A 483 -21.42 -33.40 -27.11
N LEU A 484 -22.03 -32.21 -27.03
CA LEU A 484 -23.48 -32.06 -27.10
C LEU A 484 -24.04 -32.52 -28.46
N ALA A 485 -23.37 -32.17 -29.57
CA ALA A 485 -23.77 -32.62 -30.90
C ALA A 485 -23.67 -34.15 -31.06
N ILE A 486 -22.62 -34.77 -30.51
CA ILE A 486 -22.48 -36.23 -30.45
C ILE A 486 -23.63 -36.84 -29.65
N PHE A 487 -24.00 -36.28 -28.49
CA PHE A 487 -25.13 -36.76 -27.70
C PHE A 487 -26.47 -36.62 -28.44
N ILE A 488 -26.71 -35.51 -29.13
CA ILE A 488 -27.93 -35.30 -29.93
C ILE A 488 -27.98 -36.28 -31.10
N ALA A 489 -26.87 -36.48 -31.82
CA ALA A 489 -26.78 -37.42 -32.93
C ALA A 489 -26.99 -38.87 -32.47
N ALA A 490 -26.38 -39.26 -31.35
CA ALA A 490 -26.58 -40.58 -30.76
C ALA A 490 -28.04 -40.80 -30.34
N TYR A 491 -28.67 -39.80 -29.70
CA TYR A 491 -30.08 -39.85 -29.30
C TYR A 491 -31.01 -40.04 -30.51
N LEU A 492 -30.84 -39.24 -31.56
CA LEU A 492 -31.64 -39.37 -32.79
C LEU A 492 -31.38 -40.71 -33.50
N GLY A 493 -30.13 -41.17 -33.52
CA GLY A 493 -29.76 -42.46 -34.08
C GLY A 493 -30.43 -43.63 -33.35
N ILE A 494 -30.46 -43.61 -32.01
CA ILE A 494 -31.15 -44.62 -31.21
C ILE A 494 -32.66 -44.62 -31.51
N ILE A 495 -33.30 -43.45 -31.55
CA ILE A 495 -34.73 -43.34 -31.88
C ILE A 495 -35.02 -43.86 -33.27
N TYR A 496 -34.21 -43.50 -34.26
CA TYR A 496 -34.36 -43.99 -35.62
C TYR A 496 -34.21 -45.51 -35.69
N MET A 497 -33.22 -46.08 -35.00
CA MET A 497 -33.02 -47.54 -34.95
C MET A 497 -34.20 -48.26 -34.29
N ILE A 498 -34.81 -47.68 -33.25
CA ILE A 498 -36.02 -48.22 -32.61
C ILE A 498 -37.20 -48.17 -33.58
N ALA A 499 -37.40 -47.06 -34.29
CA ALA A 499 -38.50 -46.90 -35.22
C ALA A 499 -38.36 -47.76 -36.48
N ALA A 500 -37.16 -47.80 -37.08
CA ALA A 500 -36.87 -48.59 -38.29
C ALA A 500 -36.96 -50.10 -38.03
N ASN A 501 -36.48 -50.55 -36.87
CA ASN A 501 -36.55 -51.95 -36.47
C ASN A 501 -37.74 -52.25 -35.57
N TRP A 502 -38.79 -51.43 -35.59
CA TRP A 502 -39.98 -51.60 -34.74
C TRP A 502 -40.64 -52.97 -34.96
N SER A 503 -40.67 -53.46 -36.20
CA SER A 503 -41.14 -54.81 -36.55
C SER A 503 -40.27 -55.91 -35.94
N MET A 504 -38.94 -55.74 -35.94
CA MET A 504 -37.99 -56.67 -35.33
C MET A 504 -38.09 -56.65 -33.80
N ILE A 505 -38.28 -55.47 -33.19
CA ILE A 505 -38.49 -55.28 -31.75
C ILE A 505 -39.80 -55.94 -31.32
N ILE A 506 -40.89 -55.76 -32.08
CA ILE A 506 -42.15 -56.49 -31.88
C ILE A 506 -41.93 -57.99 -31.98
N ASN A 507 -41.21 -58.46 -33.01
CA ASN A 507 -40.94 -59.89 -33.18
C ASN A 507 -40.10 -60.46 -32.03
N ILE A 508 -39.13 -59.71 -31.48
CA ILE A 508 -38.35 -60.11 -30.30
C ILE A 508 -39.22 -60.10 -29.04
N LEU A 509 -40.07 -59.08 -28.84
CA LEU A 509 -41.05 -59.00 -27.75
C LEU A 509 -42.09 -60.14 -27.80
N LEU A 510 -42.54 -60.49 -29.01
CA LEU A 510 -43.47 -61.61 -29.23
C LEU A 510 -42.76 -62.96 -29.06
N ARG A 511 -41.49 -63.07 -29.44
CA ARG A 511 -40.67 -64.29 -29.25
C ARG A 511 -40.33 -64.54 -27.79
N TYR A 512 -40.33 -63.51 -26.96
CA TYR A 512 -40.17 -63.60 -25.49
C TYR A 512 -41.50 -63.73 -24.73
N LYS A 513 -42.66 -63.82 -25.39
CA LYS A 513 -43.92 -64.21 -24.73
C LYS A 513 -44.12 -65.72 -24.78
N PRO A 514 -43.80 -66.43 -23.69
CA PRO A 514 -44.74 -67.38 -23.11
C PRO A 514 -45.16 -66.89 -21.72
N LEU A 515 -46.43 -67.12 -21.38
CA LEU A 515 -47.10 -66.79 -20.11
C LEU A 515 -47.48 -65.32 -19.88
N THR A 516 -48.69 -64.95 -20.32
CA THR A 516 -49.60 -64.07 -19.55
C THR A 516 -51.03 -64.27 -20.09
N ASN A 517 -51.54 -65.51 -20.02
CA ASN A 517 -52.97 -65.81 -20.11
C ASN A 517 -53.44 -66.23 -18.71
N THR A 518 -53.50 -65.29 -17.75
CA THR A 518 -54.03 -65.56 -16.41
C THR A 518 -54.73 -64.37 -15.75
N PHE A 519 -55.14 -63.35 -16.51
CA PHE A 519 -55.96 -62.26 -15.94
C PHE A 519 -56.86 -61.71 -17.03
N LEU A 520 -58.10 -62.23 -17.11
CA LEU A 520 -59.33 -61.57 -17.62
C LEU A 520 -60.41 -62.64 -17.91
N SER A 521 -60.91 -63.29 -16.86
CA SER A 521 -62.25 -63.89 -16.86
C SER A 521 -62.83 -63.89 -15.44
N SER A 522 -63.23 -62.71 -14.95
CA SER A 522 -64.18 -62.61 -13.83
C SER A 522 -64.87 -61.25 -13.82
N SER A 523 -65.92 -61.10 -14.62
CA SER A 523 -66.91 -60.03 -14.44
C SER A 523 -68.18 -60.30 -15.26
N SER A 524 -68.97 -61.27 -14.81
CA SER A 524 -70.39 -61.31 -15.16
C SER A 524 -71.20 -61.90 -14.01
N GLN A 525 -71.58 -61.08 -13.03
CA GLN A 525 -72.74 -61.35 -12.18
C GLN A 525 -73.15 -60.06 -11.46
N TYR A 526 -74.48 -59.92 -11.30
CA TYR A 526 -75.26 -58.81 -10.72
C TYR A 526 -75.49 -57.63 -11.67
N GLY A 527 -76.72 -57.28 -12.08
CA GLY A 527 -78.04 -57.64 -11.58
C GLY A 527 -78.90 -56.38 -11.66
N GLY A 528 -79.74 -56.26 -12.68
CA GLY A 528 -80.61 -55.11 -12.85
C GLY A 528 -81.83 -55.17 -11.93
N TYR A 529 -82.26 -54.03 -11.38
CA TYR A 529 -83.67 -53.81 -11.00
C TYR A 529 -84.03 -52.31 -10.91
N LYS A 530 -85.00 -51.95 -11.77
CA LYS A 530 -86.11 -50.97 -11.70
C LYS A 530 -85.91 -49.49 -11.33
N ARG A 531 -86.41 -48.66 -12.26
CA ARG A 531 -86.98 -47.30 -12.12
C ARG A 531 -88.11 -47.17 -11.07
N LYS A 532 -88.18 -46.01 -10.42
CA LYS A 532 -89.36 -45.14 -10.15
C LYS A 532 -88.81 -43.77 -9.68
N ILE A 533 -89.08 -42.65 -10.37
CA ILE A 533 -90.14 -41.65 -10.04
C ILE A 533 -90.21 -41.43 -8.51
N ASN A 534 -89.77 -40.34 -7.90
CA ASN A 534 -89.80 -38.90 -8.23
C ASN A 534 -88.52 -38.22 -7.73
#